data_AF-A0A1G8M5B0-F1
#
_entry.id   AF-A0A1G8M5B0-F1
#
_cell.length_a   1.000
_cell.length_b   1.000
_cell.length_c   1.000
_cell.angle_alpha   90.00
_cell.angle_beta   90.00
_cell.angle_gamma   90.00
#
_symmetry.space_group_name_H-M   'P 1'
#
loop_
_entity.id
_entity.type
_entity.pdbx_description
1 polymer ?
#
loop_
_entity_poly.entity_id
_entity_poly.type
_entity_poly.pdbx_seq_one_letter_code
_entity_poly.pdbx_strand_id
1 'polypeptide(L)'
;MAISVFDLFKIGIGPSSSHTVGPMRAAALFIGALRERQLLARVERLEVRLYGSLSATGVGHGTDRAVIMGLMGEWPDRIDPSQIAPRMAALLDSGELHLAGERR
;
A
#
# COMPACT_ATOMS: atom_id res chain seq x y z
N MET A 1 16.63 -10.14 22.44
CA MET A 1 15.47 -9.47 21.80
C MET A 1 14.29 -9.60 22.74
N ALA A 2 13.63 -8.50 23.09
CA ALA A 2 12.35 -8.54 23.79
C ALA A 2 11.21 -8.55 22.76
N ILE A 3 10.16 -9.34 22.99
CA ILE A 3 8.94 -9.36 22.18
C ILE A 3 7.83 -8.71 23.01
N SER A 4 7.19 -7.67 22.47
CA SER A 4 6.09 -6.96 23.12
C SER A 4 4.73 -7.60 22.78
N VAL A 5 3.73 -7.42 23.65
CA VAL A 5 2.33 -7.75 23.31
C VAL A 5 1.85 -6.97 22.08
N PHE A 6 2.35 -5.75 21.88
CA PHE A 6 2.08 -4.93 20.70
C PHE A 6 2.77 -5.44 19.44
N ASP A 7 3.75 -6.35 19.56
CA ASP A 7 4.32 -7.03 18.41
C ASP A 7 3.43 -8.15 17.89
N LEU A 8 2.68 -8.78 18.80
CA LEU A 8 1.78 -9.90 18.54
C LEU A 8 0.40 -9.41 18.06
N PHE A 9 -0.13 -8.36 18.67
CA PHE A 9 -1.46 -7.83 18.38
C PHE A 9 -1.36 -6.44 17.75
N LYS A 10 -1.56 -6.37 16.44
CA LYS A 10 -1.51 -5.13 15.64
C LYS A 10 -2.82 -4.93 14.92
N ILE A 11 -3.32 -3.69 14.95
CA ILE A 11 -4.42 -3.25 14.10
C ILE A 11 -3.93 -3.24 12.65
N GLY A 12 -4.76 -3.70 11.72
CA GLY A 12 -4.47 -3.74 10.30
C GLY A 12 -5.72 -4.06 9.49
N ILE A 13 -5.54 -4.28 8.19
CA ILE A 13 -6.59 -4.73 7.29
C ILE A 13 -6.40 -6.18 6.86
N GLY A 14 -7.51 -6.89 6.71
CA GLY A 14 -7.53 -8.24 6.14
C GLY A 14 -7.37 -8.25 4.61
N PRO A 15 -7.18 -9.42 4.00
CA PRO A 15 -7.26 -10.75 4.62
C PRO A 15 -5.96 -11.28 5.24
N SER A 16 -4.79 -10.68 4.97
CA SER A 16 -3.51 -11.27 5.35
C SER A 16 -2.49 -10.27 5.89
N SER A 17 -1.87 -10.58 7.03
CA SER A 17 -0.78 -9.77 7.56
C SER A 17 0.44 -9.74 6.63
N SER A 18 0.78 -10.89 6.00
CA SER A 18 1.97 -11.02 5.16
C SER A 18 1.76 -10.52 3.73
N HIS A 19 0.55 -10.67 3.18
CA HIS A 19 0.26 -10.35 1.79
C HIS A 19 -0.59 -9.07 1.61
N THR A 20 -1.15 -8.53 2.68
CA THR A 20 -1.94 -7.28 2.66
C THR A 20 -1.27 -6.19 3.51
N VAL A 21 -1.14 -6.40 4.82
CA VAL A 21 -0.60 -5.39 5.74
C VAL A 21 0.86 -5.05 5.44
N GLY A 22 1.71 -6.06 5.27
CA GLY A 22 3.13 -5.89 4.95
C GLY A 22 3.35 -5.08 3.66
N PRO A 23 2.79 -5.50 2.51
CA PRO A 23 2.93 -4.79 1.25
C PRO A 23 2.37 -3.37 1.26
N MET A 24 1.20 -3.13 1.88
CA MET A 24 0.65 -1.78 2.03
C MET A 24 1.59 -0.87 2.83
N ARG A 25 2.11 -1.38 3.96
CA ARG A 25 3.07 -0.63 4.77
C ARG A 25 4.36 -0.34 4.01
N ALA A 26 4.87 -1.30 3.24
CA ALA A 26 6.07 -1.11 2.42
C ALA A 26 5.86 0.01 1.38
N ALA A 27 4.71 0.04 0.71
CA ALA A 27 4.35 1.08 -0.24
C ALA A 27 4.20 2.47 0.42
N ALA A 28 3.53 2.54 1.56
CA ALA A 28 3.37 3.78 2.33
C ALA A 28 4.72 4.35 2.82
N LEU A 29 5.62 3.48 3.29
CA LEU A 29 6.98 3.87 3.67
C LEU A 29 7.78 4.37 2.47
N PHE A 30 7.68 3.70 1.33
CA PHE A 30 8.38 4.11 0.11
C PHE A 30 7.97 5.52 -0.35
N ILE A 31 6.66 5.78 -0.42
CA ILE A 31 6.15 7.10 -0.80
C ILE A 31 6.44 8.16 0.26
N GLY A 32 6.36 7.82 1.55
CA GLY A 32 6.79 8.69 2.64
C GLY A 32 8.25 9.13 2.48
N ALA A 33 9.15 8.19 2.18
CA ALA A 33 10.56 8.48 1.95
C ALA A 33 10.80 9.36 0.72
N LEU A 34 10.04 9.19 -0.37
CA LEU A 34 10.12 10.08 -1.53
C LEU A 34 9.67 11.51 -1.19
N ARG A 35 8.61 11.65 -0.39
CA ARG A 35 8.12 12.95 0.07
C ARG A 35 9.12 13.65 0.98
N GLU A 36 9.65 12.95 1.98
CA GLU A 36 10.68 13.47 2.90
C GLU A 36 11.93 13.97 2.16
N ARG A 37 12.31 13.28 1.08
CA ARG A 37 13.44 13.65 0.23
C ARG A 37 13.10 14.69 -0.85
N GLN A 38 11.86 15.19 -0.87
CA GLN A 38 11.35 16.14 -1.88
C GLN A 38 11.50 15.62 -3.32
N LEU A 39 11.44 14.30 -3.51
CA LEU A 39 11.57 13.63 -4.81
C LEU A 39 10.22 13.32 -5.45
N LEU A 40 9.12 13.43 -4.70
CA LEU A 40 7.78 13.06 -5.17
C LEU A 40 7.40 13.80 -6.47
N ALA A 41 7.74 15.08 -6.59
CA ALA A 41 7.50 15.92 -7.78
C ALA A 41 8.39 15.59 -8.99
N ARG A 42 9.37 14.69 -8.83
CA ARG A 42 10.27 14.22 -9.91
C ARG A 42 9.96 12.80 -10.40
N VAL A 43 9.04 12.09 -9.75
CA VAL A 43 8.60 10.75 -10.17
C VAL A 43 7.79 10.81 -11.46
N GLU A 44 8.30 10.26 -12.56
CA GLU A 44 7.53 10.16 -13.81
C GLU A 44 6.87 8.80 -14.00
N ARG A 45 7.45 7.76 -13.37
CA ARG A 45 6.95 6.39 -13.45
C ARG A 45 7.27 5.65 -12.15
N LEU A 46 6.33 4.84 -11.71
CA LEU A 46 6.55 3.83 -10.68
C LEU A 46 6.36 2.44 -11.27
N GLU A 47 7.15 1.51 -10.75
CA GLU A 47 7.03 0.09 -11.08
C GLU A 47 7.12 -0.71 -9.79
N VAL A 48 6.10 -1.52 -9.54
CA VAL A 48 6.09 -2.46 -8.43
C VAL A 48 6.23 -3.86 -9.02
N ARG A 49 7.23 -4.60 -8.54
CA ARG A 49 7.43 -6.01 -8.89
C ARG A 49 7.22 -6.86 -7.65
N LEU A 50 6.30 -7.81 -7.75
CA LEU A 50 6.06 -8.81 -6.72
C LEU A 50 6.87 -10.08 -7.07
N TYR A 51 7.47 -10.72 -6.07
CA TYR A 51 8.34 -11.88 -6.26
C TYR A 51 7.90 -13.06 -5.36
N GLY A 52 8.21 -14.29 -5.79
CA GLY A 52 8.01 -15.50 -5.00
C GLY A 52 6.55 -15.77 -4.61
N SER A 53 6.32 -16.11 -3.35
CA SER A 53 4.97 -16.39 -2.82
C SER A 53 4.04 -15.18 -2.90
N LEU A 54 4.60 -13.96 -2.82
CA LEU A 54 3.85 -12.71 -2.87
C LEU A 54 3.23 -12.47 -4.25
N SER A 55 3.94 -12.79 -5.33
CA SER A 55 3.36 -12.73 -6.68
C SER A 55 2.43 -13.91 -6.94
N ALA A 56 2.77 -15.12 -6.46
CA ALA A 56 2.00 -16.33 -6.73
C ALA A 56 0.57 -16.28 -6.15
N THR A 57 0.36 -15.59 -5.03
CA THR A 57 -0.93 -15.56 -4.32
C THR A 57 -1.51 -14.16 -4.16
N GLY A 58 -0.86 -13.15 -4.74
CA GLY A 58 -1.13 -11.74 -4.44
C GLY A 58 -2.54 -11.28 -4.79
N VAL A 59 -3.10 -11.75 -5.91
CA VAL A 59 -4.47 -11.38 -6.34
C VAL A 59 -5.52 -11.87 -5.34
N GLY A 60 -5.40 -13.12 -4.87
CA GLY A 60 -6.34 -13.69 -3.88
C GLY A 60 -6.27 -13.04 -2.50
N HIS A 61 -5.13 -12.41 -2.17
CA HIS A 61 -4.92 -11.69 -0.91
C HIS A 61 -5.07 -10.17 -1.03
N GLY A 62 -5.40 -9.65 -2.22
CA GLY A 62 -5.50 -8.22 -2.49
C GLY A 62 -4.17 -7.46 -2.34
N THR A 63 -3.03 -8.12 -2.57
CA THR A 63 -1.69 -7.50 -2.47
C THR A 63 -1.54 -6.31 -3.40
N ASP A 64 -2.08 -6.41 -4.60
CA ASP A 64 -2.11 -5.33 -5.60
C ASP A 64 -2.82 -4.08 -5.05
N ARG A 65 -4.05 -4.25 -4.54
CA ARG A 65 -4.84 -3.18 -3.94
C ARG A 65 -4.15 -2.61 -2.71
N ALA A 66 -3.59 -3.47 -1.88
CA ALA A 66 -2.85 -3.08 -0.68
C ALA A 66 -1.65 -2.19 -1.01
N VAL A 67 -0.84 -2.59 -2.00
CA VAL A 67 0.27 -1.77 -2.49
C VAL A 67 -0.23 -0.45 -3.04
N ILE A 68 -1.25 -0.45 -3.89
CA ILE A 68 -1.78 0.76 -4.53
C ILE A 68 -2.29 1.76 -3.48
N MET A 69 -3.09 1.31 -2.51
CA MET A 69 -3.55 2.18 -1.41
C MET A 69 -2.37 2.75 -0.61
N GLY A 70 -1.35 1.92 -0.33
CA GLY A 70 -0.12 2.39 0.32
C GLY A 70 0.63 3.44 -0.51
N LEU A 71 0.72 3.28 -1.83
CA LEU A 71 1.31 4.29 -2.72
C LEU A 71 0.49 5.59 -2.75
N MET A 72 -0.82 5.50 -2.55
CA MET A 72 -1.70 6.66 -2.39
C MET A 72 -1.58 7.32 -1.01
N GLY A 73 -0.72 6.81 -0.12
CA GLY A 73 -0.44 7.38 1.20
C GLY A 73 -1.26 6.81 2.34
N GLU A 74 -2.10 5.81 2.08
CA GLU A 74 -2.91 5.16 3.12
C GLU A 74 -2.07 4.21 3.99
N TRP A 75 -2.50 4.02 5.23
CA TRP A 75 -1.85 3.10 6.18
C TRP A 75 -2.79 1.97 6.58
N PRO A 76 -2.30 0.72 6.75
CA PRO A 76 -3.14 -0.43 7.02
C PRO A 76 -3.88 -0.35 8.36
N ASP A 77 -3.38 0.41 9.32
CA ASP A 77 -4.00 0.64 10.63
C ASP A 77 -4.94 1.86 10.66
N ARG A 78 -5.08 2.60 9.55
CA ARG A 78 -5.82 3.88 9.48
C ARG A 78 -6.82 3.97 8.33
N ILE A 79 -6.64 3.16 7.29
CA ILE A 79 -7.52 3.17 6.13
C ILE A 79 -8.93 2.72 6.50
N ASP A 80 -9.93 3.39 5.93
CA ASP A 80 -11.30 2.89 5.92
C ASP A 80 -11.43 1.79 4.85
N PRO A 81 -11.67 0.52 5.23
CA PRO A 81 -11.77 -0.58 4.27
C PRO A 81 -12.87 -0.38 3.23
N SER A 82 -13.93 0.37 3.55
CA SER A 82 -15.03 0.65 2.63
C SER A 82 -14.59 1.51 1.43
N GLN A 83 -13.51 2.28 1.57
CA GLN A 83 -13.00 3.18 0.54
C GLN A 83 -12.06 2.49 -0.46
N ILE A 84 -11.57 1.27 -0.16
CA ILE A 84 -10.61 0.58 -1.03
C ILE A 84 -11.24 0.27 -2.39
N ALA A 85 -12.43 -0.34 -2.42
CA ALA A 85 -13.06 -0.73 -3.68
C ALA A 85 -13.46 0.48 -4.55
N PRO A 86 -14.12 1.54 -4.03
CA PRO A 86 -14.41 2.74 -4.81
C PRO A 86 -13.16 3.43 -5.37
N ARG A 87 -12.08 3.54 -4.59
CA ARG A 87 -10.83 4.16 -5.05
C ARG A 87 -10.12 3.34 -6.11
N MET A 88 -10.12 2.01 -5.98
CA MET A 88 -9.61 1.12 -7.01
C MET A 88 -10.41 1.24 -8.31
N ALA A 89 -11.73 1.32 -8.23
CA ALA A 89 -12.58 1.52 -9.40
C ALA A 89 -12.27 2.85 -10.10
N ALA A 90 -12.17 3.95 -9.33
CA ALA A 90 -11.82 5.26 -9.86
C ALA A 90 -10.44 5.28 -10.54
N LEU A 91 -9.43 4.62 -9.96
CA LEU A 91 -8.10 4.51 -10.55
C LEU A 91 -8.11 3.73 -11.86
N LEU A 92 -8.85 2.62 -11.93
CA LEU A 92 -8.92 1.79 -13.13
C LEU A 92 -9.68 2.50 -14.26
N ASP A 93 -10.68 3.32 -13.92
CA ASP A 93 -11.45 4.13 -14.86
C ASP A 93 -10.63 5.32 -15.41
N SER A 94 -9.93 6.04 -14.53
CA SER A 94 -9.15 7.22 -14.94
C SER A 94 -7.77 6.88 -15.52
N GLY A 95 -7.18 5.76 -15.12
CA GLY A 95 -5.78 5.46 -15.36
C GLY A 95 -4.80 6.34 -14.57
N GLU A 96 -5.29 7.14 -13.62
CA GLU A 96 -4.50 8.09 -12.82
C GLU A 96 -4.25 7.54 -11.40
N LEU A 97 -2.98 7.56 -10.96
CA LEU A 97 -2.58 7.14 -9.61
C LEU A 97 -2.15 8.35 -8.79
N HIS A 98 -2.94 8.73 -7.78
CA HIS A 98 -2.63 9.86 -6.91
C HIS A 98 -1.60 9.48 -5.82
N LEU A 99 -0.31 9.66 -6.12
CA LEU A 99 0.80 9.39 -5.21
C LEU A 99 0.75 10.29 -3.98
N ALA A 100 0.83 9.66 -2.81
CA ALA A 100 0.70 10.31 -1.50
C ALA A 100 -0.60 11.14 -1.31
N GLY A 101 -1.56 11.04 -2.22
CA GLY A 101 -2.70 11.97 -2.29
C GLY A 101 -2.35 13.39 -2.78
N GLU A 102 -1.13 13.60 -3.27
CA GLU A 102 -0.57 14.92 -3.60
C GLU A 102 -0.29 15.08 -5.10
N ARG A 103 0.14 14.02 -5.78
CA ARG A 103 0.58 14.06 -7.18
C ARG A 103 -0.16 13.04 -8.04
N ARG A 104 -0.62 13.43 -9.22
CA ARG A 104 -1.17 12.53 -10.24
C ARG A 104 -0.10 11.92 -11.13
#